data_AF-A0A4R6G2Q3-F1
#
_entry.id   AF-A0A4R6G2Q3-F1
#
_cell.length_a   1.000
_cell.length_b   1.000
_cell.length_c   1.000
_cell.angle_alpha   90.00
_cell.angle_beta   90.00
_cell.angle_gamma   90.00
#
_symmetry.space_group_name_H-M   'P 1'
#
loop_
_entity.id
_entity.type
_entity.pdbx_description
1 polymer ?
#
loop_
_entity_poly.entity_id
_entity_poly.type
_entity_poly.pdbx_seq_one_letter_code
_entity_poly.pdbx_strand_id
1 'polypeptide(L)'
;MSITIDWFAFVQVFVAAMIASVLVVGFYATGLRLLVRAGRAPVVAPAEFTDAIAVITEKQRARAEKAAAKAAKKSPLSDGQKRLALVGAYASFAVCALAVLGGLLLIIFNH
;
A
#
# COMPACT_ATOMS: atom_id res chain seq x y z
N MET A 1 23.93 -36.46 -13.08
CA MET A 1 23.29 -35.14 -13.24
C MET A 1 23.89 -34.22 -12.20
N SER A 2 24.84 -33.36 -12.57
CA SER A 2 25.47 -32.42 -11.64
C SER A 2 24.63 -31.13 -11.61
N ILE A 3 24.08 -30.79 -10.45
CA ILE A 3 23.44 -29.50 -10.22
C ILE A 3 24.55 -28.46 -10.08
N THR A 4 24.66 -27.53 -11.03
CA THR A 4 25.56 -26.38 -10.99
C THR A 4 24.75 -25.11 -10.77
N ILE A 5 25.14 -24.33 -9.76
CA ILE A 5 24.46 -23.06 -9.43
C ILE A 5 25.02 -21.97 -10.33
N ASP A 6 24.14 -21.31 -11.08
CA ASP A 6 24.47 -20.04 -11.74
C ASP A 6 24.36 -18.90 -10.71
N TRP A 7 25.51 -18.54 -10.12
CA TRP A 7 25.61 -17.47 -9.13
C TRP A 7 25.23 -16.10 -9.68
N PHE A 8 25.43 -15.84 -10.98
CA PHE A 8 25.10 -14.56 -11.58
C PHE A 8 23.58 -14.41 -11.72
N ALA A 9 22.90 -15.44 -12.22
CA ALA A 9 21.44 -15.49 -12.30
C ALA A 9 20.81 -15.33 -10.91
N PHE A 10 21.38 -15.97 -9.88
CA PHE A 10 20.93 -15.83 -8.50
C PHE A 10 20.96 -14.37 -8.02
N VAL A 11 22.09 -13.67 -8.20
CA VAL A 11 22.22 -12.26 -7.79
C VAL A 11 21.25 -11.37 -8.55
N GLN A 12 21.03 -11.62 -9.85
CA GLN A 12 20.09 -10.85 -10.65
C GLN A 12 18.65 -10.97 -10.12
N VAL A 13 18.20 -12.18 -9.81
CA VAL A 13 16.86 -12.41 -9.24
C VAL A 13 16.76 -11.79 -7.84
N PHE A 14 17.81 -11.92 -7.02
CA PHE A 14 17.86 -11.30 -5.70
C PHE A 14 17.69 -9.78 -5.77
N VAL A 15 18.45 -9.11 -6.62
CA VAL A 15 18.37 -7.65 -6.80
C VAL A 15 17.00 -7.25 -7.34
N ALA A 16 16.48 -7.96 -8.35
CA ALA A 16 15.15 -7.70 -8.89
C ALA A 16 14.05 -7.83 -7.82
N ALA A 17 14.11 -8.89 -7.00
CA ALA A 17 13.16 -9.13 -5.92
C ALA A 17 13.26 -8.05 -4.83
N MET A 18 14.47 -7.62 -4.45
CA MET A 18 14.66 -6.54 -3.49
C MET A 18 14.08 -5.22 -4.00
N ILE A 19 14.36 -4.84 -5.25
CA ILE A 19 13.84 -3.62 -5.85
C ILE A 19 12.31 -3.67 -5.90
N ALA A 20 11.73 -4.77 -6.37
CA ALA A 20 10.28 -4.94 -6.42
C ALA A 20 9.64 -4.83 -5.03
N SER A 21 10.25 -5.45 -4.01
CA SER A 21 9.76 -5.37 -2.62
C SER A 21 9.76 -3.93 -2.10
N VAL A 22 10.89 -3.22 -2.24
CA VAL A 22 11.01 -1.83 -1.79
C VAL A 22 10.04 -0.93 -2.52
N LEU A 23 9.88 -1.10 -3.84
CA LEU A 23 8.94 -0.31 -4.64
C LEU A 23 7.50 -0.54 -4.15
N VAL A 24 7.03 -1.78 -4.13
CA VAL A 24 5.62 -2.07 -3.81
C VAL A 24 5.30 -1.67 -2.37
N VAL A 25 6.12 -2.11 -1.41
CA VAL A 25 5.87 -1.81 0.01
C VAL A 25 6.08 -0.32 0.31
N GLY A 26 7.12 0.28 -0.26
CA GLY A 26 7.46 1.68 -0.06
C GLY A 26 6.39 2.64 -0.61
N PHE A 27 5.94 2.43 -1.84
CA PHE A 27 4.85 3.22 -2.42
C PHE A 27 3.53 2.98 -1.71
N TYR A 28 3.21 1.74 -1.33
CA TYR A 28 1.97 1.45 -0.60
C TYR A 28 1.94 2.15 0.77
N ALA A 29 3.02 2.02 1.55
CA ALA A 29 3.13 2.69 2.86
C ALA A 29 3.12 4.22 2.73
N THR A 30 3.77 4.76 1.69
CA THR A 30 3.76 6.20 1.41
C THR A 30 2.37 6.68 1.01
N GLY A 31 1.69 5.94 0.13
CA GLY A 31 0.31 6.21 -0.30
C GLY A 31 -0.66 6.29 0.87
N LEU A 32 -0.59 5.33 1.81
CA LEU A 32 -1.40 5.36 3.03
C LEU A 32 -1.12 6.59 3.90
N ARG A 33 0.15 6.95 4.12
CA ARG A 33 0.51 8.16 4.89
C ARG A 33 -0.02 9.43 4.24
N LEU A 34 0.11 9.54 2.92
CA LEU A 34 -0.40 10.67 2.16
C LEU A 34 -1.93 10.75 2.20
N LEU A 35 -2.62 9.60 2.13
CA LEU A 35 -4.07 9.52 2.23
C LEU A 35 -4.58 9.98 3.61
N VAL A 36 -3.89 9.58 4.69
CA VAL A 36 -4.18 10.06 6.05
C VAL A 36 -3.94 11.57 6.15
N ARG A 37 -2.83 12.08 5.60
CA ARG A 37 -2.53 13.53 5.57
C ARG A 37 -3.56 14.33 4.77
N ALA A 38 -4.13 13.74 3.72
CA ALA A 38 -5.24 14.31 2.97
C ALA A 38 -6.59 14.29 3.73
N GLY A 39 -6.63 13.73 4.94
CA GLY A 39 -7.83 13.65 5.77
C GLY A 39 -8.76 12.48 5.41
N ARG A 40 -8.31 11.54 4.58
CA ARG A 40 -9.07 10.35 4.16
C ARG A 40 -8.53 9.08 4.81
N ALA A 41 -8.29 9.13 6.12
CA ALA A 41 -7.76 7.99 6.85
C ALA A 41 -8.68 6.76 6.67
N PRO A 42 -8.16 5.61 6.21
CA PRO A 42 -8.97 4.41 6.06
C PRO A 42 -9.31 3.88 7.45
N VAL A 43 -10.61 3.85 7.78
CA VAL A 43 -11.12 3.11 8.93
C VAL A 43 -11.60 1.77 8.42
N VAL A 44 -11.01 0.70 8.93
CA VAL A 44 -11.30 -0.66 8.49
C VAL A 44 -12.80 -0.93 8.73
N ALA A 45 -13.49 -1.46 7.72
CA ALA A 45 -14.81 -2.04 7.94
C ALA A 45 -14.64 -3.34 8.76
N PRO A 46 -15.64 -3.79 9.53
CA PRO A 46 -15.59 -5.11 10.14
C PRO A 46 -15.34 -6.12 9.01
N ALA A 47 -14.26 -6.90 9.11
CA ALA A 47 -14.08 -8.00 8.18
C ALA A 47 -15.26 -8.95 8.38
N GLU A 48 -16.04 -9.23 7.33
CA GLU A 48 -16.98 -10.35 7.34
C GLU A 48 -16.24 -11.71 7.46
N PHE A 49 -14.91 -11.71 7.36
CA PHE A 49 -14.06 -12.85 7.62
C PHE A 49 -13.66 -12.91 9.09
N THR A 50 -14.42 -13.71 9.84
CA THR A 50 -14.36 -13.96 11.28
C THR A 50 -13.06 -14.57 11.81
N ASP A 51 -12.14 -15.03 10.96
CA ASP A 51 -11.15 -16.03 11.39
C ASP A 51 -9.69 -15.60 11.55
N ALA A 52 -9.26 -14.35 11.33
CA ALA A 52 -7.80 -14.11 11.48
C ALA A 52 -7.27 -12.73 11.89
N ILE A 53 -7.93 -11.60 11.68
CA ILE A 53 -7.24 -10.29 11.89
C ILE A 53 -8.19 -9.28 12.56
N ALA A 54 -8.29 -9.38 13.89
CA ALA A 54 -8.92 -8.42 14.81
C ALA A 54 -10.33 -7.92 14.43
N VAL A 55 -11.36 -8.66 14.89
CA VAL A 55 -12.75 -8.21 14.86
C VAL A 55 -12.89 -6.94 15.70
N ILE A 56 -13.11 -5.80 15.04
CA ILE A 56 -13.48 -4.56 15.70
C ILE A 56 -15.00 -4.50 15.86
N THR A 57 -15.45 -4.19 17.07
CA THR A 57 -16.86 -3.91 17.35
C THR A 57 -17.31 -2.63 16.64
N GLU A 58 -18.60 -2.51 16.33
CA GLU A 58 -19.18 -1.27 15.78
C GLU A 58 -18.85 -0.04 16.64
N LYS A 59 -18.80 -0.21 17.97
CA LYS A 59 -18.41 0.84 18.92
C LYS A 59 -16.96 1.29 18.70
N GLN A 60 -16.04 0.36 18.47
CA GLN A 60 -14.63 0.68 18.18
C GLN A 60 -14.50 1.39 16.82
N ARG A 61 -15.26 0.95 15.81
CA ARG A 61 -15.33 1.63 14.51
C ARG A 61 -15.81 3.07 14.65
N ALA A 62 -16.97 3.29 15.28
CA ALA A 62 -17.53 4.63 15.45
C ALA A 62 -16.57 5.57 16.22
N ARG A 63 -15.81 5.02 17.17
CA ARG A 63 -14.75 5.77 17.86
C ARG A 63 -13.59 6.12 16.92
N ALA A 64 -13.14 5.18 16.08
CA ALA A 64 -12.09 5.40 15.10
C ALA A 64 -12.50 6.41 14.03
N GLU A 65 -13.73 6.35 13.52
CA GLU A 65 -14.28 7.33 12.58
C GLU A 65 -14.34 8.73 13.17
N LYS A 66 -14.84 8.88 14.41
CA LYS A 66 -14.86 10.16 15.12
C LYS A 66 -13.45 10.71 15.33
N ALA A 67 -12.49 9.85 15.67
CA ALA A 67 -11.08 10.23 15.83
C ALA A 67 -10.47 10.69 14.50
N ALA A 68 -10.71 9.95 13.41
CA ALA A 68 -10.26 10.28 12.07
C ALA A 68 -10.85 11.62 11.58
N ALA A 69 -12.17 11.81 11.74
CA ALA A 69 -12.85 13.06 11.39
C ALA A 69 -12.32 14.25 12.20
N LYS A 70 -12.05 14.06 13.50
CA LYS A 70 -11.46 15.10 14.36
C LYS A 70 -10.03 15.43 13.92
N ALA A 71 -9.22 14.42 13.59
CA ALA A 71 -7.86 14.61 13.10
C ALA A 71 -7.84 15.33 11.75
N ALA A 72 -8.74 14.97 10.83
CA ALA A 72 -8.90 15.64 9.53
C ALA A 72 -9.29 17.12 9.69
N LYS A 73 -10.22 17.43 10.60
CA LYS A 73 -10.63 18.81 10.91
C LYS A 73 -9.51 19.64 11.55
N LYS A 74 -8.66 19.03 12.37
CA LYS A 74 -7.52 19.70 13.04
C LYS A 74 -6.25 19.77 12.17
N SER A 75 -6.32 19.33 10.91
CA SER A 75 -5.15 19.28 10.05
C SER A 75 -4.58 20.68 9.81
N PRO A 76 -3.28 20.91 10.03
CA PRO A 76 -2.63 22.20 9.79
C PRO A 76 -2.36 22.46 8.30
N LEU A 77 -2.70 21.51 7.40
CA LEU A 77 -2.51 21.65 5.97
C LEU A 77 -3.60 22.51 5.33
N SER A 78 -3.20 23.37 4.40
CA SER A 78 -4.14 24.07 3.50
C SER A 78 -4.85 23.07 2.59
N ASP A 79 -5.99 23.49 2.02
CA ASP A 79 -6.77 22.62 1.13
C ASP A 79 -6.01 22.25 -0.15
N GLY A 80 -5.17 23.15 -0.66
CA GLY A 80 -4.26 22.86 -1.78
C GLY A 80 -3.25 21.76 -1.44
N GLN A 81 -2.65 21.82 -0.25
CA GLN A 81 -1.71 20.78 0.20
C GLN A 81 -2.39 19.43 0.46
N LYS A 82 -3.62 19.43 0.98
CA LYS A 82 -4.42 18.20 1.11
C LYS A 82 -4.72 17.58 -0.25
N ARG A 83 -5.04 18.39 -1.24
CA ARG A 83 -5.28 17.93 -2.62
C ARG A 83 -4.02 17.36 -3.24
N LEU A 84 -2.86 18.01 -3.05
CA LEU A 84 -1.58 17.48 -3.50
C LEU A 84 -1.25 16.15 -2.82
N ALA A 85 -1.45 16.04 -1.51
CA ALA A 85 -1.27 14.78 -0.79
C ALA A 85 -2.20 13.68 -1.32
N LEU A 86 -3.44 14.01 -1.66
CA LEU A 86 -4.38 13.05 -2.24
C LEU A 86 -3.93 12.55 -3.60
N VAL A 87 -3.50 13.46 -4.50
CA VAL A 87 -2.97 13.08 -5.81
C VAL A 87 -1.72 12.22 -5.66
N GLY A 88 -0.81 12.57 -4.75
CA GLY A 88 0.37 11.77 -4.46
C GLY A 88 0.03 10.39 -3.90
N ALA A 89 -1.01 10.28 -3.07
CA ALA A 89 -1.49 8.99 -2.59
C ALA A 89 -1.98 8.10 -3.74
N TYR A 90 -2.82 8.65 -4.63
CA TYR A 90 -3.32 7.91 -5.80
C TYR A 90 -2.21 7.54 -6.78
N ALA A 91 -1.26 8.44 -7.04
CA ALA A 91 -0.10 8.14 -7.85
C ALA A 91 0.72 6.98 -7.24
N SER A 92 0.93 6.97 -5.93
CA SER A 92 1.65 5.89 -5.24
C SER A 92 0.93 4.54 -5.41
N PHE A 93 -0.39 4.50 -5.22
CA PHE A 93 -1.16 3.27 -5.43
C PHE A 93 -1.19 2.83 -6.89
N ALA A 94 -1.25 3.77 -7.84
CA ALA A 94 -1.18 3.46 -9.26
C ALA A 94 0.17 2.82 -9.61
N VAL A 95 1.28 3.33 -9.09
CA VAL A 95 2.61 2.71 -9.27
C VAL A 95 2.64 1.29 -8.71
N CYS A 96 2.10 1.06 -7.52
CA CYS A 96 1.99 -0.30 -6.96
C CYS A 96 1.17 -1.23 -7.87
N ALA A 97 -0.01 -0.76 -8.31
CA ALA A 97 -0.89 -1.54 -9.17
C ALA A 97 -0.20 -1.88 -10.50
N LEU A 98 0.47 -0.92 -11.13
CA LEU A 98 1.22 -1.13 -12.36
C LEU A 98 2.40 -2.08 -12.16
N ALA A 99 3.11 -2.01 -11.04
CA ALA A 99 4.20 -2.93 -10.73
C ALA A 99 3.70 -4.38 -10.58
N VAL A 100 2.60 -4.58 -9.85
CA VAL A 100 1.99 -5.91 -9.66
C VAL A 100 1.42 -6.46 -10.97
N LEU A 101 0.66 -5.64 -11.70
CA LEU A 101 0.12 -6.03 -13.01
C LEU A 101 1.25 -6.31 -14.00
N GLY A 102 2.30 -5.49 -14.03
CA GLY A 102 3.48 -5.72 -14.87
C GLY A 102 4.15 -7.05 -14.55
N GLY A 103 4.38 -7.36 -13.27
CA GLY A 103 4.90 -8.65 -12.84
C GLY A 103 4.00 -9.81 -13.26
N LEU A 104 2.69 -9.68 -13.08
CA LEU A 104 1.71 -10.68 -13.50
C LEU A 104 1.70 -10.90 -15.01
N LEU A 105 1.72 -9.82 -15.80
CA LEU A 105 1.72 -9.89 -17.26
C LEU A 105 3.02 -10.50 -17.79
N LEU A 106 4.17 -10.19 -17.17
CA LEU A 106 5.43 -10.87 -17.50
C LEU A 106 5.33 -12.36 -17.21
N ILE A 107 4.78 -12.75 -16.05
CA ILE A 107 4.57 -14.16 -15.74
C ILE A 107 3.62 -14.81 -16.74
N ILE A 108 2.57 -14.11 -17.21
CA ILE A 108 1.52 -14.65 -18.09
C ILE A 108 1.91 -14.67 -19.59
N PHE A 109 2.73 -13.74 -20.06
CA PHE A 109 3.03 -13.64 -21.49
C PHE A 109 4.45 -14.07 -21.85
N ASN A 110 5.32 -14.23 -20.85
CA ASN A 110 6.71 -14.64 -21.04
C ASN A 110 6.97 -16.05 -20.47
N HIS A 111 5.94 -16.92 -20.49
CA HIS A 111 6.08 -18.36 -20.27
C HIS A 111 6.03 -19.13 -21.58
#